data_AF-A0A9P7MWY1-F1
#
_entry.id   AF-A0A9P7MWY1-F1
#
_cell.length_a   1.000
_cell.length_b   1.000
_cell.length_c   1.000
_cell.angle_alpha   90.00
_cell.angle_beta   90.00
_cell.angle_gamma   90.00
#
_symmetry.space_group_name_H-M   'P 1'
#
loop_
_entity.id
_entity.type
_entity.pdbx_description
1 polymer ?
#
loop_
_entity_poly.entity_id
_entity_poly.type
_entity_poly.pdbx_seq_one_letter_code
_entity_poly.pdbx_strand_id
1 'polypeptide(L)'
;MKLKFDDAKLFSYTDSEIFEYINCLPSLPDYGAIVSLSHKYLAKGYGTWDDVEDAVSAMKFASQLGIYVPHVHRIVHGEGFYCKINWQPIGFKKEDLKETVTCIHVCAYKSECNADIGDEQRPAVNHWILFFELASHRSVRVDMSPIGFGNNFMRGQILVSSKEDTHTNNVIHRLSFPTRGNPEVKDIVGLINNKGLQEYTFTPEMIGCRYWVYKVVLQLEGEGVLDSGSADQTWRAIPYYYMDPSGRVELEVKKGTFGPLHESV
;
A
#
# COMPACT_ATOMS: atom_id res chain seq x y z
N MET A 1 2.77 13.04 33.04
CA MET A 1 1.86 12.21 32.21
C MET A 1 2.63 11.83 30.96
N LYS A 2 2.83 10.54 30.65
CA LYS A 2 3.52 10.13 29.41
C LYS A 2 2.55 10.37 28.25
N LEU A 3 2.86 11.33 27.37
CA LEU A 3 2.16 11.43 26.09
C LEU A 3 2.43 10.12 25.33
N LYS A 4 1.38 9.48 24.81
CA LYS A 4 1.49 8.27 23.99
C LYS A 4 1.12 8.65 22.55
N PHE A 5 2.01 8.39 21.60
CA PHE A 5 1.73 8.65 20.18
C PHE A 5 0.56 7.77 19.76
N ASP A 6 -0.47 8.39 19.18
CA ASP A 6 -1.57 7.66 18.57
C ASP A 6 -1.35 7.61 17.06
N ASP A 7 -0.97 6.42 16.57
CA ASP A 7 -0.72 6.19 15.15
C ASP A 7 -1.92 6.54 14.26
N ALA A 8 -3.14 6.44 14.81
CA ALA A 8 -4.37 6.78 14.10
C ALA A 8 -4.56 8.30 13.93
N LYS A 9 -3.92 9.10 14.79
CA LYS A 9 -4.01 10.56 14.80
C LYS A 9 -2.89 11.27 14.05
N LEU A 10 -1.97 10.53 13.43
CA LEU A 10 -0.79 11.12 12.78
C LEU A 10 -1.13 12.26 11.80
N PHE A 11 -2.23 12.15 11.06
CA PHE A 11 -2.68 13.21 10.15
C PHE A 11 -3.60 14.25 10.79
N SER A 12 -4.24 13.92 11.92
CA SER A 12 -5.10 14.87 12.64
C SER A 12 -4.32 15.73 13.63
N TYR A 13 -3.11 15.34 14.01
CA TYR A 13 -2.25 16.19 14.82
C TYR A 13 -1.92 17.47 14.05
N THR A 14 -1.91 18.59 14.73
CA THR A 14 -1.24 19.81 14.25
C THR A 14 0.27 19.60 14.23
N ASP A 15 0.98 20.43 13.47
CA ASP A 15 2.45 20.39 13.47
C ASP A 15 3.02 20.63 14.89
N SER A 16 2.39 21.53 15.66
CA SER A 16 2.74 21.80 17.06
C SER A 16 2.54 20.59 17.97
N GLU A 17 1.45 19.83 17.83
CA GLU A 17 1.23 18.62 18.65
C GLU A 17 2.25 17.52 18.37
N ILE A 18 2.64 17.32 17.10
CA ILE A 18 3.71 16.37 16.75
C ILE A 18 5.05 16.86 17.31
N PHE A 19 5.34 18.15 17.18
CA PHE A 19 6.56 18.76 17.70
C PHE A 19 6.66 18.63 19.22
N GLU A 20 5.59 18.96 19.95
CA GLU A 20 5.51 18.77 21.41
C GLU A 20 5.72 17.31 21.81
N TYR A 21 5.11 16.37 21.07
CA TYR A 21 5.29 14.95 21.31
C TYR A 21 6.76 14.54 21.19
N ILE A 22 7.44 14.99 20.11
CA ILE A 22 8.84 14.67 19.86
C ILE A 22 9.74 15.26 20.93
N ASN A 23 9.50 16.50 21.35
CA ASN A 23 10.27 17.16 22.42
C ASN A 23 10.04 16.52 23.81
N CYS A 24 8.94 15.81 24.01
CA CYS A 24 8.70 15.06 25.24
C CYS A 24 9.43 13.70 25.28
N LEU A 25 10.12 13.29 24.20
CA LEU A 25 10.88 12.05 24.18
C LEU A 25 12.23 12.23 24.89
N PRO A 26 12.72 11.21 25.61
CA PRO A 26 13.90 11.31 26.50
C PRO A 26 15.25 11.52 25.78
N SER A 27 15.24 11.85 24.49
CA SER A 27 16.41 12.10 23.68
C SER A 27 16.08 13.19 22.66
N LEU A 28 16.75 14.34 22.73
CA LEU A 28 17.23 15.09 21.56
C LEU A 28 18.04 16.33 22.03
N PRO A 29 19.37 16.27 22.07
CA PRO A 29 20.19 17.48 22.19
C PRO A 29 20.62 18.05 20.82
N ASP A 30 20.52 17.29 19.72
CA ASP A 30 21.13 17.67 18.43
C ASP A 30 20.25 17.33 17.21
N TYR A 31 20.29 18.21 16.21
CA TYR A 31 19.74 18.00 14.88
C TYR A 31 20.43 16.80 14.18
N GLY A 32 19.65 15.96 13.49
CA GLY A 32 20.14 14.78 12.78
C GLY A 32 19.81 13.42 13.42
N ALA A 33 19.30 13.40 14.65
CA ALA A 33 18.86 12.16 15.29
C ALA A 33 17.51 11.65 14.75
N ILE A 34 17.41 10.32 14.68
CA ILE A 34 16.18 9.59 14.35
C ILE A 34 15.54 9.15 15.66
N VAL A 35 14.27 9.51 15.85
CA VAL A 35 13.47 9.18 17.02
C VAL A 35 12.29 8.32 16.61
N SER A 36 12.01 7.28 17.38
CA SER A 36 10.80 6.47 17.19
C SER A 36 9.59 7.22 17.77
N LEU A 37 8.62 7.54 16.92
CA LEU A 37 7.31 8.03 17.36
C LEU A 37 6.47 6.85 17.85
N SER A 38 6.56 5.73 17.12
CA SER A 38 5.90 4.47 17.42
C SER A 38 6.61 3.31 16.70
N HIS A 39 6.04 2.10 16.83
CA HIS A 39 6.47 0.94 16.05
C HIS A 39 6.28 1.07 14.52
N LYS A 40 5.47 2.04 14.06
CA LYS A 40 5.21 2.29 12.64
C LYS A 40 5.94 3.50 12.08
N TYR A 41 6.27 4.47 12.93
CA TYR A 41 6.74 5.78 12.48
C TYR A 41 8.05 6.20 13.14
N LEU A 42 8.93 6.71 12.29
CA LEU A 42 10.19 7.33 12.67
C LEU A 42 10.13 8.81 12.31
N ALA A 43 10.64 9.64 13.20
CA ALA A 43 10.87 11.06 13.02
C ALA A 43 12.38 11.28 12.89
N LYS A 44 12.88 11.86 11.80
CA LYS A 44 14.25 12.35 11.70
C LYS A 44 14.25 13.87 11.66
N GLY A 45 14.91 14.53 12.62
CA GLY A 45 15.01 16.00 12.65
C GLY A 45 16.14 16.53 11.75
N TYR A 46 15.93 17.71 11.18
CA TYR A 46 16.88 18.44 10.34
C TYR A 46 17.04 19.87 10.89
N GLY A 47 18.25 20.44 10.77
CA GLY A 47 18.58 21.75 11.36
C GLY A 47 18.12 22.94 10.53
N THR A 48 18.02 22.77 9.21
CA THR A 48 17.55 23.80 8.28
C THR A 48 16.51 23.24 7.31
N TRP A 49 15.77 24.12 6.64
CA TRP A 49 14.85 23.71 5.58
C TRP A 49 15.60 23.13 4.37
N ASP A 50 16.72 23.74 4.00
CA ASP A 50 17.57 23.30 2.90
C ASP A 50 18.01 21.84 3.11
N ASP A 51 18.36 21.44 4.35
CA ASP A 51 18.70 20.03 4.67
C ASP A 51 17.55 19.05 4.41
N VAL A 52 16.30 19.51 4.57
CA VAL A 52 15.11 18.70 4.33
C VAL A 52 14.85 18.58 2.85
N GLU A 53 14.91 19.69 2.12
CA GLU A 53 14.76 19.69 0.68
C GLU A 53 15.82 18.79 0.03
N ASP A 54 17.07 18.88 0.49
CA ASP A 54 18.16 18.01 0.08
C ASP A 54 17.88 16.55 0.42
N ALA A 55 17.44 16.25 1.65
CA ALA A 55 17.15 14.89 2.06
C ALA A 55 15.97 14.29 1.29
N VAL A 56 14.88 15.04 1.10
CA VAL A 56 13.71 14.62 0.33
C VAL A 56 14.08 14.43 -1.14
N SER A 57 14.87 15.35 -1.71
CA SER A 57 15.35 15.27 -3.09
C SER A 57 16.27 14.07 -3.29
N ALA A 58 17.19 13.83 -2.35
CA ALA A 58 18.07 12.68 -2.35
C ALA A 58 17.30 11.36 -2.21
N MET A 59 16.29 11.29 -1.33
CA MET A 59 15.42 10.11 -1.22
C MET A 59 14.64 9.88 -2.52
N LYS A 60 14.08 10.94 -3.13
CA LYS A 60 13.37 10.84 -4.41
C LYS A 60 14.30 10.34 -5.52
N PHE A 61 15.51 10.89 -5.60
CA PHE A 61 16.52 10.48 -6.57
C PHE A 61 16.97 9.03 -6.34
N ALA A 62 17.26 8.64 -5.09
CA ALA A 62 17.62 7.27 -4.74
C ALA A 62 16.51 6.28 -5.08
N SER A 63 15.24 6.64 -4.82
CA SER A 63 14.07 5.86 -5.21
C SER A 63 13.98 5.67 -6.73
N GLN A 64 14.30 6.71 -7.52
CA GLN A 64 14.36 6.61 -8.98
C GLN A 64 15.47 5.67 -9.47
N LEU A 65 16.54 5.54 -8.70
CA LEU A 65 17.63 4.58 -8.95
C LEU A 65 17.33 3.18 -8.40
N GLY A 66 16.12 2.90 -7.89
CA GLY A 66 15.75 1.62 -7.31
C GLY A 66 16.41 1.33 -5.96
N ILE A 67 17.00 2.35 -5.31
CA ILE A 67 17.56 2.24 -3.98
C ILE A 67 16.43 2.42 -2.97
N TYR A 68 16.25 1.42 -2.10
CA TYR A 68 15.26 1.49 -1.04
C TYR A 68 15.62 2.60 -0.05
N VAL A 69 14.72 3.57 0.09
CA VAL A 69 14.82 4.67 1.05
C VAL A 69 13.51 4.84 1.82
N PRO A 70 13.55 5.39 3.04
CA PRO A 70 12.33 5.82 3.71
C PRO A 70 11.55 6.80 2.84
N HIS A 71 10.23 6.60 2.73
CA HIS A 71 9.35 7.63 2.20
C HIS A 71 9.15 8.75 3.22
N VAL A 72 8.55 9.84 2.74
CA VAL A 72 8.13 11.01 3.51
C VAL A 72 6.62 11.16 3.32
N HIS A 73 5.75 11.08 4.35
CA HIS A 73 4.32 11.50 4.17
C HIS A 73 3.98 12.79 4.87
N ARG A 74 4.75 13.24 5.85
CA ARG A 74 4.46 14.50 6.50
C ARG A 74 5.74 15.18 6.93
N ILE A 75 5.97 16.33 6.35
CA ILE A 75 6.90 17.33 6.82
C ILE A 75 6.14 18.16 7.85
N VAL A 76 6.67 18.23 9.06
CA VAL A 76 6.12 19.01 10.17
C VAL A 76 6.96 20.26 10.29
N HIS A 77 6.34 21.44 10.31
CA HIS A 77 7.04 22.72 10.45
C HIS A 77 7.11 23.10 11.94
N GLY A 78 8.33 23.07 12.50
CA GLY A 78 8.66 23.57 13.83
C GLY A 78 10.07 24.15 13.83
N GLU A 79 10.85 23.93 14.89
CA GLU A 79 12.30 24.17 14.85
C GLU A 79 13.06 23.10 14.03
N GLY A 80 12.37 22.07 13.50
CA GLY A 80 12.90 21.04 12.59
C GLY A 80 11.77 20.31 11.83
N PHE A 81 12.10 19.32 10.99
CA PHE A 81 11.18 18.67 10.01
C PHE A 81 11.20 17.13 10.03
N TYR A 82 10.14 16.42 9.60
CA TYR A 82 9.96 14.94 9.76
C TYR A 82 9.36 14.21 8.51
N CYS A 83 9.24 12.85 8.47
CA CYS A 83 8.87 12.01 7.29
C CYS A 83 8.11 10.67 7.65
N LYS A 84 7.40 9.92 6.75
CA LYS A 84 6.52 8.72 7.04
C LYS A 84 6.59 7.63 5.89
N ILE A 85 6.12 6.35 6.01
CA ILE A 85 6.04 5.36 4.87
C ILE A 85 4.69 4.56 4.68
N ASN A 86 4.22 4.34 3.43
CA ASN A 86 2.88 3.80 3.01
C ASN A 86 2.84 2.26 2.73
N TRP A 87 3.97 1.58 2.90
CA TRP A 87 4.13 0.14 2.74
C TRP A 87 4.27 -0.51 4.11
N GLN A 88 3.44 -1.51 4.41
CA GLN A 88 3.52 -2.27 5.65
C GLN A 88 4.02 -3.70 5.35
N PRO A 89 5.30 -4.01 5.61
CA PRO A 89 5.80 -5.37 5.50
C PRO A 89 5.20 -6.26 6.60
N ILE A 90 4.69 -7.43 6.21
CA ILE A 90 4.20 -8.47 7.12
C ILE A 90 4.95 -9.76 6.80
N GLY A 91 6.10 -9.97 7.44
CA GLY A 91 6.97 -11.13 7.14
C GLY A 91 7.54 -11.09 5.72
N PHE A 92 7.73 -9.90 5.15
CA PHE A 92 8.39 -9.73 3.86
C PHE A 92 9.91 -9.92 4.01
N LYS A 93 10.48 -10.80 3.18
CA LYS A 93 11.92 -11.04 3.06
C LYS A 93 12.49 -9.99 2.11
N LYS A 94 13.44 -9.17 2.57
CA LYS A 94 13.99 -8.07 1.77
C LYS A 94 14.71 -8.57 0.52
N GLU A 95 15.21 -9.79 0.56
CA GLU A 95 15.91 -10.47 -0.52
C GLU A 95 14.98 -10.69 -1.72
N ASP A 96 13.68 -10.89 -1.48
CA ASP A 96 12.67 -11.09 -2.53
C ASP A 96 12.53 -9.86 -3.44
N LEU A 97 12.98 -8.67 -3.01
CA LEU A 97 13.01 -7.46 -3.87
C LEU A 97 13.81 -7.67 -5.15
N LYS A 98 14.82 -8.55 -5.13
CA LYS A 98 15.71 -8.84 -6.26
C LYS A 98 15.31 -10.09 -7.04
N GLU A 99 14.26 -10.79 -6.62
CA GLU A 99 13.80 -11.97 -7.36
C GLU A 99 12.98 -11.56 -8.58
N THR A 100 13.20 -12.27 -9.68
CA THR A 100 12.43 -12.13 -10.91
C THR A 100 11.01 -12.62 -10.69
N VAL A 101 10.04 -11.78 -11.06
CA VAL A 101 8.63 -12.12 -11.09
C VAL A 101 8.32 -12.75 -12.44
N THR A 102 7.83 -13.98 -12.45
CA THR A 102 7.52 -14.78 -13.66
C THR A 102 6.05 -14.69 -14.07
N CYS A 103 5.16 -14.42 -13.10
CA CYS A 103 3.73 -14.33 -13.32
C CYS A 103 3.08 -13.38 -12.30
N ILE A 104 2.06 -12.64 -12.73
CA ILE A 104 1.18 -11.86 -11.85
C ILE A 104 -0.15 -12.59 -11.75
N HIS A 105 -0.50 -13.03 -10.54
CA HIS A 105 -1.83 -13.56 -10.27
C HIS A 105 -2.73 -12.49 -9.68
N VAL A 106 -3.91 -12.35 -10.27
CA VAL A 106 -5.02 -11.57 -9.73
C VAL A 106 -6.00 -12.54 -9.08
N CYS A 107 -6.13 -12.46 -7.76
CA CYS A 107 -6.87 -13.45 -6.98
C CYS A 107 -8.04 -12.81 -6.23
N ALA A 108 -9.23 -13.39 -6.36
CA ALA A 108 -10.36 -13.14 -5.48
C ALA A 108 -10.38 -14.21 -4.38
N TYR A 109 -10.44 -13.79 -3.11
CA TYR A 109 -10.55 -14.72 -1.99
C TYR A 109 -12.00 -15.13 -1.74
N LYS A 110 -12.19 -16.34 -1.18
CA LYS A 110 -13.49 -16.70 -0.59
C LYS A 110 -13.83 -15.67 0.48
N SER A 111 -15.07 -15.19 0.48
CA SER A 111 -15.55 -14.36 1.58
C SER A 111 -15.91 -15.30 2.72
N GLU A 112 -15.02 -15.46 3.70
CA GLU A 112 -15.31 -16.25 4.90
C GLU A 112 -16.28 -15.51 5.84
N CYS A 113 -16.34 -14.18 5.77
CA CYS A 113 -17.06 -13.33 6.71
C CYS A 113 -18.11 -12.46 6.00
N ASN A 114 -19.35 -12.96 5.91
CA ASN A 114 -20.52 -12.08 5.98
C ASN A 114 -21.16 -12.09 7.39
N ALA A 115 -20.52 -12.73 8.39
CA ALA A 115 -21.06 -12.88 9.74
C ALA A 115 -20.32 -12.08 10.84
N ASP A 116 -19.09 -11.61 10.62
CA ASP A 116 -18.23 -11.09 11.71
C ASP A 116 -18.09 -9.56 11.81
N ILE A 117 -18.92 -8.80 11.09
CA ILE A 117 -19.23 -7.42 11.46
C ILE A 117 -20.75 -7.38 11.45
N GLY A 118 -21.38 -7.24 12.62
CA GLY A 118 -22.84 -7.28 12.82
C GLY A 118 -23.59 -6.12 12.16
N ASP A 119 -23.40 -5.96 10.85
CA ASP A 119 -23.88 -4.89 10.02
C ASP A 119 -24.40 -5.55 8.72
N GLU A 120 -25.68 -5.96 8.75
CA GLU A 120 -26.41 -6.58 7.63
C GLU A 120 -26.45 -5.71 6.36
N GLN A 121 -25.85 -4.52 6.38
CA GLN A 121 -25.89 -3.52 5.32
C GLN A 121 -24.70 -3.56 4.35
N ARG A 122 -23.68 -4.39 4.60
CA ARG A 122 -22.53 -4.48 3.67
C ARG A 122 -22.79 -5.53 2.57
N PRO A 123 -22.69 -5.15 1.28
CA PRO A 123 -22.79 -6.12 0.21
C PRO A 123 -21.64 -7.13 0.29
N ALA A 124 -21.97 -8.41 0.11
CA ALA A 124 -20.98 -9.48 0.05
C ALA A 124 -20.01 -9.25 -1.11
N VAL A 125 -18.73 -9.11 -0.82
CA VAL A 125 -17.69 -8.89 -1.83
C VAL A 125 -16.48 -9.78 -1.57
N ASN A 126 -15.87 -10.31 -2.64
CA ASN A 126 -14.57 -10.94 -2.49
C ASN A 126 -13.51 -9.87 -2.27
N HIS A 127 -12.52 -10.15 -1.41
CA HIS A 127 -11.30 -9.34 -1.33
C HIS A 127 -10.36 -9.73 -2.47
N TRP A 128 -9.81 -8.73 -3.16
CA TRP A 128 -8.94 -8.93 -4.32
C TRP A 128 -7.50 -8.57 -4.00
N ILE A 129 -6.58 -9.47 -4.33
CA ILE A 129 -5.17 -9.41 -3.96
C ILE A 129 -4.31 -9.77 -5.18
N LEU A 130 -3.09 -9.23 -5.22
CA LEU A 130 -2.07 -9.60 -6.19
C LEU A 130 -1.05 -10.57 -5.57
N PHE A 131 -0.62 -11.55 -6.36
CA PHE A 131 0.56 -12.35 -6.07
C PHE A 131 1.56 -12.21 -7.20
N PHE A 132 2.80 -11.93 -6.84
CA PHE A 132 3.93 -11.92 -7.76
C PHE A 132 4.63 -13.26 -7.63
N GLU A 133 4.39 -14.18 -8.56
CA GLU A 133 5.07 -15.47 -8.61
C GLU A 133 6.54 -15.24 -8.91
N LEU A 134 7.42 -15.77 -8.07
CA LEU A 134 8.86 -15.66 -8.22
C LEU A 134 9.40 -16.87 -8.99
N ALA A 135 10.55 -16.72 -9.63
CA ALA A 135 11.24 -17.83 -10.31
C ALA A 135 11.54 -19.04 -9.38
N SER A 136 11.58 -18.81 -8.06
CA SER A 136 11.72 -19.85 -7.03
C SER A 136 10.41 -20.61 -6.71
N HIS A 137 9.33 -20.39 -7.46
CA HIS A 137 7.97 -20.90 -7.20
C HIS A 137 7.37 -20.48 -5.84
N ARG A 138 7.91 -19.41 -5.27
CA ARG A 138 7.35 -18.68 -4.14
C ARG A 138 6.54 -17.50 -4.65
N SER A 139 6.00 -16.68 -3.75
CA SER A 139 5.39 -15.43 -4.17
C SER A 139 5.56 -14.28 -3.19
N VAL A 140 5.45 -13.07 -3.72
CA VAL A 140 5.20 -11.86 -2.92
C VAL A 140 3.72 -11.52 -3.04
N ARG A 141 3.00 -11.59 -1.92
CA ARG A 141 1.61 -11.11 -1.83
C ARG A 141 1.61 -9.60 -1.65
N VAL A 142 0.85 -8.91 -2.49
CA VAL A 142 0.63 -7.46 -2.43
C VAL A 142 -0.86 -7.18 -2.31
N ASP A 143 -1.24 -6.58 -1.19
CA ASP A 143 -2.63 -6.40 -0.78
C ASP A 143 -2.88 -4.94 -0.41
N MET A 144 -3.82 -4.30 -1.11
CA MET A 144 -4.31 -2.98 -0.74
C MET A 144 -5.45 -3.11 0.25
N SER A 145 -5.21 -2.66 1.48
CA SER A 145 -6.16 -2.76 2.59
C SER A 145 -6.38 -1.38 3.22
N PRO A 146 -7.57 -1.09 3.77
CA PRO A 146 -7.78 0.12 4.54
C PRO A 146 -6.99 0.11 5.86
N ILE A 147 -6.63 1.28 6.36
CA ILE A 147 -5.85 1.43 7.61
C ILE A 147 -6.72 1.25 8.88
N GLY A 148 -8.05 1.16 8.74
CA GLY A 148 -8.98 0.99 9.85
C GLY A 148 -10.44 0.99 9.41
N PHE A 149 -11.36 1.20 10.35
CA PHE A 149 -12.80 1.26 10.10
C PHE A 149 -13.36 2.67 10.33
N GLY A 150 -14.23 3.14 9.42
CA GLY A 150 -14.91 4.44 9.51
C GLY A 150 -14.38 5.49 8.53
N ASN A 151 -15.10 6.61 8.41
CA ASN A 151 -14.87 7.63 7.37
C ASN A 151 -13.46 8.24 7.37
N ASN A 152 -12.78 8.23 8.52
CA ASN A 152 -11.42 8.80 8.66
C ASN A 152 -10.32 7.81 8.24
N PHE A 153 -10.66 6.55 7.92
CA PHE A 153 -9.69 5.48 7.65
C PHE A 153 -9.75 4.95 6.22
N MET A 154 -10.31 5.76 5.30
CA MET A 154 -10.41 5.40 3.88
C MET A 154 -9.05 5.38 3.17
N ARG A 155 -7.99 5.95 3.75
CA ARG A 155 -6.65 5.86 3.17
C ARG A 155 -6.20 4.39 3.18
N GLY A 156 -5.84 3.90 2.00
CA GLY A 156 -5.29 2.56 1.82
C GLY A 156 -3.83 2.48 2.27
N GLN A 157 -3.44 1.27 2.67
CA GLN A 157 -2.06 0.87 2.88
C GLN A 157 -1.77 -0.38 2.06
N ILE A 158 -0.54 -0.49 1.56
CA ILE A 158 -0.11 -1.71 0.88
C ILE A 158 0.53 -2.64 1.91
N LEU A 159 -0.11 -3.77 2.13
CA LEU A 159 0.45 -4.90 2.87
C LEU A 159 1.27 -5.76 1.91
N VAL A 160 2.54 -5.98 2.25
CA VAL A 160 3.45 -6.81 1.44
C VAL A 160 4.00 -7.96 2.28
N SER A 161 4.00 -9.18 1.74
CA SER A 161 4.46 -10.36 2.47
C SER A 161 5.04 -11.43 1.54
N SER A 162 6.10 -12.10 1.98
CA SER A 162 6.67 -13.25 1.30
C SER A 162 5.86 -14.51 1.63
N LYS A 163 5.65 -15.38 0.64
CA LYS A 163 4.91 -16.64 0.77
C LYS A 163 5.73 -17.77 0.16
N GLU A 164 5.60 -18.96 0.73
CA GLU A 164 6.26 -20.16 0.23
C GLU A 164 5.52 -20.77 -0.97
N ASP A 165 4.22 -20.51 -1.09
CA ASP A 165 3.40 -20.93 -2.24
C ASP A 165 3.30 -19.81 -3.30
N THR A 166 3.01 -20.17 -4.56
CA THR A 166 2.76 -19.20 -5.64
C THR A 166 1.45 -18.41 -5.44
N HIS A 167 0.50 -18.99 -4.71
CA HIS A 167 -0.79 -18.41 -4.31
C HIS A 167 -1.42 -19.23 -3.17
N THR A 168 -2.50 -18.76 -2.56
CA THR A 168 -3.17 -19.46 -1.44
C THR A 168 -4.32 -20.38 -1.90
N ASN A 169 -4.64 -21.40 -1.11
CA ASN A 169 -5.81 -22.27 -1.29
C ASN A 169 -7.16 -21.56 -1.04
N ASN A 170 -7.14 -20.34 -0.50
CA ASN A 170 -8.36 -19.55 -0.27
C ASN A 170 -8.86 -18.78 -1.51
N VAL A 171 -8.28 -19.04 -2.69
CA VAL A 171 -8.64 -18.36 -3.93
C VAL A 171 -9.88 -19.01 -4.54
N ILE A 172 -10.93 -18.21 -4.78
CA ILE A 172 -12.17 -18.66 -5.43
C ILE A 172 -12.20 -18.34 -6.93
N HIS A 173 -11.45 -17.33 -7.34
CA HIS A 173 -11.27 -16.97 -8.75
C HIS A 173 -9.88 -16.39 -8.97
N ARG A 174 -9.25 -16.75 -10.09
CA ARG A 174 -7.88 -16.35 -10.41
C ARG A 174 -7.73 -16.03 -11.89
N LEU A 175 -7.03 -14.93 -12.18
CA LEU A 175 -6.38 -14.68 -13.46
C LEU A 175 -4.86 -14.76 -13.27
N SER A 176 -4.15 -15.23 -14.29
CA SER A 176 -2.70 -15.36 -14.27
C SER A 176 -2.12 -14.78 -15.55
N PHE A 177 -1.18 -13.85 -15.40
CA PHE A 177 -0.54 -13.15 -16.52
C PHE A 177 0.98 -13.34 -16.45
N PRO A 178 1.58 -14.10 -17.37
CA PRO A 178 3.03 -14.19 -17.48
C PRO A 178 3.65 -12.80 -17.67
N THR A 179 4.77 -12.55 -17.00
CA THR A 179 5.50 -11.29 -17.14
C THR A 179 6.42 -11.31 -18.36
N ARG A 180 6.72 -10.13 -18.89
CA ARG A 180 7.68 -9.90 -19.97
C ARG A 180 8.89 -9.12 -19.46
N GLY A 181 10.07 -9.42 -19.99
CA GLY A 181 11.28 -8.67 -19.67
C GLY A 181 11.92 -9.00 -18.32
N ASN A 182 11.48 -10.07 -17.64
CA ASN A 182 12.03 -10.55 -16.37
C ASN A 182 12.10 -9.47 -15.26
N PRO A 183 11.00 -8.75 -14.98
CA PRO A 183 11.01 -7.70 -13.97
C PRO A 183 11.34 -8.27 -12.60
N GLU A 184 12.12 -7.56 -11.80
CA GLU A 184 12.29 -7.87 -10.39
C GLU A 184 11.11 -7.31 -9.56
N VAL A 185 10.88 -7.84 -8.37
CA VAL A 185 9.85 -7.33 -7.45
C VAL A 185 10.03 -5.82 -7.20
N LYS A 186 11.26 -5.34 -7.03
CA LYS A 186 11.55 -3.90 -6.82
C LYS A 186 11.10 -3.04 -8.00
N ASP A 187 11.12 -3.56 -9.23
CA ASP A 187 10.76 -2.80 -10.42
C ASP A 187 9.25 -2.58 -10.45
N ILE A 188 8.48 -3.62 -10.11
CA ILE A 188 7.02 -3.55 -9.99
C ILE A 188 6.60 -2.65 -8.82
N VAL A 189 7.25 -2.78 -7.67
CA VAL A 189 7.03 -1.89 -6.51
C VAL A 189 7.36 -0.43 -6.88
N GLY A 190 8.48 -0.22 -7.57
CA GLY A 190 8.87 1.08 -8.09
C GLY A 190 7.82 1.66 -9.04
N LEU A 191 7.26 0.85 -9.94
CA LEU A 191 6.18 1.27 -10.83
C LEU A 191 4.93 1.69 -10.05
N ILE A 192 4.49 0.88 -9.09
CA ILE A 192 3.34 1.20 -8.23
C ILE A 192 3.55 2.56 -7.57
N ASN A 193 4.75 2.81 -7.03
CA ASN A 193 5.11 4.06 -6.39
C ASN A 193 5.14 5.25 -7.36
N ASN A 194 5.78 5.07 -8.53
CA ASN A 194 5.95 6.11 -9.54
C ASN A 194 4.62 6.53 -10.17
N LYS A 195 3.63 5.63 -10.21
CA LYS A 195 2.28 5.92 -10.71
C LYS A 195 1.31 6.38 -9.62
N GLY A 196 1.78 6.57 -8.38
CA GLY A 196 0.94 7.02 -7.26
C GLY A 196 -0.10 6.00 -6.81
N LEU A 197 0.06 4.71 -7.14
CA LEU A 197 -0.93 3.68 -6.81
C LEU A 197 -0.93 3.32 -5.33
N GLN A 198 0.15 3.59 -4.61
CA GLN A 198 0.25 3.57 -3.15
C GLN A 198 -0.60 4.66 -2.48
N GLU A 199 -1.05 5.65 -3.23
CA GLU A 199 -1.84 6.77 -2.72
C GLU A 199 -3.34 6.57 -2.93
N TYR A 200 -3.80 5.34 -2.73
CA TYR A 200 -5.20 4.99 -2.92
C TYR A 200 -6.06 5.35 -1.72
N THR A 201 -7.21 5.96 -1.98
CA THR A 201 -8.26 6.21 -0.98
C THR A 201 -9.50 5.43 -1.39
N PHE A 202 -9.95 4.54 -0.50
CA PHE A 202 -11.15 3.72 -0.68
C PHE A 202 -12.43 4.57 -0.73
N THR A 203 -13.52 3.97 -1.21
CA THR A 203 -14.86 4.54 -1.04
C THR A 203 -15.34 4.38 0.40
N PRO A 204 -16.38 5.12 0.84
CA PRO A 204 -16.93 5.01 2.21
C PRO A 204 -17.37 3.60 2.61
N GLU A 205 -17.78 2.78 1.64
CA GLU A 205 -18.15 1.37 1.86
C GLU A 205 -16.93 0.47 2.10
N MET A 206 -15.71 1.00 2.00
CA MET A 206 -14.45 0.27 2.11
C MET A 206 -14.27 -0.81 1.04
N ILE A 207 -14.99 -0.65 -0.08
CA ILE A 207 -14.95 -1.56 -1.23
C ILE A 207 -14.17 -0.84 -2.33
N GLY A 208 -12.92 -1.25 -2.52
CA GLY A 208 -12.05 -0.59 -3.49
C GLY A 208 -10.84 -1.40 -3.94
N CYS A 209 -10.52 -2.51 -3.27
CA CYS A 209 -9.36 -3.35 -3.59
C CYS A 209 -9.41 -3.85 -5.04
N ARG A 210 -10.59 -4.25 -5.52
CA ARG A 210 -10.80 -4.73 -6.89
C ARG A 210 -10.45 -3.68 -7.96
N TYR A 211 -10.79 -2.41 -7.72
CA TYR A 211 -10.49 -1.32 -8.64
C TYR A 211 -9.00 -0.98 -8.60
N TRP A 212 -8.41 -0.98 -7.40
CA TRP A 212 -6.96 -0.80 -7.23
C TRP A 212 -6.16 -1.88 -7.98
N VAL A 213 -6.54 -3.15 -7.85
CA VAL A 213 -5.94 -4.28 -8.57
C VAL A 213 -5.99 -4.06 -10.09
N TYR A 214 -7.15 -3.68 -10.63
CA TYR A 214 -7.27 -3.35 -12.05
C TYR A 214 -6.32 -2.21 -12.45
N LYS A 215 -6.20 -1.17 -11.64
CA LYS A 215 -5.29 -0.04 -11.92
C LYS A 215 -3.83 -0.46 -11.91
N VAL A 216 -3.42 -1.36 -11.04
CA VAL A 216 -2.06 -1.94 -11.06
C VAL A 216 -1.83 -2.73 -12.35
N VAL A 217 -2.73 -3.64 -12.72
CA VAL A 217 -2.61 -4.43 -13.96
C VAL A 217 -2.59 -3.53 -15.19
N LEU A 218 -3.43 -2.48 -15.23
CA LEU A 218 -3.45 -1.48 -16.30
C LEU A 218 -2.11 -0.76 -16.46
N GLN A 219 -1.43 -0.40 -15.36
CA GLN A 219 -0.11 0.22 -15.45
C GLN A 219 0.97 -0.79 -15.88
N LEU A 220 0.91 -2.03 -15.39
CA LEU A 220 1.85 -3.08 -15.80
C LEU A 220 1.73 -3.40 -17.30
N GLU A 221 0.51 -3.47 -17.83
CA GLU A 221 0.27 -3.62 -19.28
C GLU A 221 0.80 -2.39 -20.06
N GLY A 222 0.54 -1.18 -19.57
CA GLY A 222 0.99 0.06 -20.23
C GLY A 222 2.52 0.21 -20.30
N GLU A 223 3.25 -0.35 -19.35
CA GLU A 223 4.72 -0.40 -19.35
C GLU A 223 5.28 -1.64 -20.09
N GLY A 224 4.43 -2.47 -20.69
CA GLY A 224 4.82 -3.68 -21.41
C GLY A 224 5.32 -4.82 -20.52
N VAL A 225 5.07 -4.75 -19.20
CA VAL A 225 5.39 -5.82 -18.25
C VAL A 225 4.42 -7.01 -18.42
N LEU A 226 3.18 -6.74 -18.82
CA LEU A 226 2.18 -7.76 -19.15
C LEU A 226 1.76 -7.63 -20.62
N ASP A 227 1.23 -8.72 -21.19
CA ASP A 227 0.68 -8.70 -22.54
C ASP A 227 -0.57 -7.82 -22.64
N SER A 228 -0.77 -7.24 -23.84
CA SER A 228 -1.95 -6.44 -24.15
C SER A 228 -3.23 -7.26 -23.97
N GLY A 229 -4.22 -6.67 -23.28
CA GLY A 229 -5.50 -7.31 -22.95
C GLY A 229 -5.56 -7.92 -21.55
N SER A 230 -4.46 -7.92 -20.79
CA SER A 230 -4.44 -8.32 -19.38
C SER A 230 -5.33 -7.42 -18.51
N ALA A 231 -5.30 -6.11 -18.78
CA ALA A 231 -6.11 -5.12 -18.08
C ALA A 231 -7.61 -5.26 -18.40
N ASP A 232 -7.96 -5.51 -19.67
CA ASP A 232 -9.35 -5.76 -20.10
C ASP A 232 -9.90 -7.07 -19.52
N GLN A 233 -9.10 -8.15 -19.50
CA GLN A 233 -9.47 -9.40 -18.82
C GLN A 233 -9.73 -9.18 -17.32
N THR A 234 -8.87 -8.40 -16.65
CA THR A 234 -9.04 -8.04 -15.24
C THR A 234 -10.31 -7.22 -15.03
N TRP A 235 -10.55 -6.21 -15.88
CA TRP A 235 -11.74 -5.36 -15.81
C TRP A 235 -13.05 -6.15 -15.99
N ARG A 236 -13.05 -7.20 -16.82
CA ARG A 236 -14.20 -8.10 -16.99
C ARG A 236 -14.42 -9.04 -15.80
N ALA A 237 -13.38 -9.35 -15.03
CA ALA A 237 -13.48 -10.29 -13.92
C ALA A 237 -13.88 -9.64 -12.59
N ILE A 238 -13.40 -8.42 -12.31
CA ILE A 238 -13.62 -7.72 -11.04
C ILE A 238 -15.05 -7.29 -10.70
N PRO A 239 -16.01 -7.12 -11.65
CA PRO A 239 -17.39 -6.80 -11.30
C PRO A 239 -18.08 -7.94 -10.55
N TYR A 240 -17.60 -9.18 -10.68
CA TYR A 240 -18.28 -10.32 -10.09
C TYR A 240 -17.94 -10.55 -8.61
N TYR A 241 -18.97 -10.82 -7.81
CA TYR A 241 -18.87 -11.59 -6.57
C TYR A 241 -18.95 -13.09 -6.91
N TYR A 242 -17.90 -13.82 -6.62
CA TYR A 242 -17.77 -15.26 -6.82
C TYR A 242 -18.22 -16.00 -5.55
N MET A 243 -19.12 -16.97 -5.72
CA MET A 243 -19.73 -17.76 -4.66
C MET A 243 -19.11 -19.16 -4.57
N ASP A 244 -19.00 -19.70 -3.35
CA ASP A 244 -18.54 -21.06 -3.06
C ASP A 244 -19.76 -21.92 -2.71
N PRO A 245 -20.00 -23.09 -3.33
CA PRO A 245 -19.12 -23.82 -4.25
C PRO A 245 -19.17 -23.36 -5.71
N SER A 246 -20.22 -22.62 -6.12
CA SER A 246 -20.33 -22.18 -7.51
C SER A 246 -21.28 -21.00 -7.69
N GLY A 247 -21.06 -20.24 -8.77
CA GLY A 247 -21.91 -19.14 -9.20
C GLY A 247 -21.23 -17.78 -9.04
N ARG A 248 -21.82 -16.76 -9.67
CA ARG A 248 -21.36 -15.39 -9.54
C ARG A 248 -22.49 -14.39 -9.72
N VAL A 249 -22.40 -13.26 -9.03
CA VAL A 249 -23.32 -12.12 -9.18
C VAL A 249 -22.52 -10.91 -9.63
N GLU A 250 -23.00 -10.21 -10.65
CA GLU A 250 -22.38 -8.96 -11.09
C GLU A 250 -22.71 -7.84 -10.10
N LEU A 251 -21.68 -7.09 -9.71
CA LEU A 251 -21.75 -5.95 -8.81
C LEU A 251 -21.10 -4.74 -9.48
N GLU A 252 -21.57 -3.55 -9.11
CA GLU A 252 -20.94 -2.30 -9.50
C GLU A 252 -19.51 -2.22 -8.93
N VAL A 253 -18.53 -1.89 -9.78
CA VAL A 253 -17.16 -1.62 -9.35
C VAL A 253 -17.08 -0.21 -8.75
N LYS A 254 -17.07 -0.15 -7.42
CA LYS A 254 -16.79 1.09 -6.67
C LYS A 254 -15.34 1.53 -6.88
N LYS A 255 -15.17 2.79 -7.26
CA LYS A 255 -13.88 3.39 -7.63
C LYS A 255 -13.43 4.35 -6.54
N GLY A 256 -12.36 4.00 -5.84
CA GLY A 256 -11.64 4.95 -5.00
C GLY A 256 -10.85 5.98 -5.83
N THR A 257 -10.15 6.87 -5.15
CA THR A 257 -9.34 7.92 -5.77
C THR A 257 -7.86 7.70 -5.52
N PHE A 258 -7.02 8.31 -6.36
CA PHE A 258 -5.56 8.29 -6.21
C PHE A 258 -5.07 9.72 -6.01
N GLY A 259 -4.00 9.87 -5.24
CA GLY A 259 -3.32 11.13 -5.01
C GLY A 259 -3.32 11.57 -3.55
N PRO A 260 -2.82 12.78 -3.27
CA PRO A 260 -2.84 13.34 -1.93
C PRO A 260 -4.30 13.50 -1.46
N LEU A 261 -4.53 13.31 -0.16
CA LEU A 261 -5.80 13.69 0.43
C LEU A 261 -5.92 15.21 0.29
N HIS A 262 -6.81 15.66 -0.59
CA HIS A 262 -7.21 17.07 -0.59
C HIS A 262 -8.03 17.28 0.68
N GLU A 263 -7.43 17.93 1.67
CA GLU A 263 -8.18 18.52 2.76
C GLU A 263 -9.10 19.57 2.14
N SER A 264 -10.40 19.29 2.11
CA SER A 264 -11.39 20.32 1.92
C SER A 264 -11.25 21.28 3.10
N VAL A 265 -10.69 22.46 2.80
CA VAL A 265 -10.55 23.63 3.68
C VAL A 265 -11.90 24.00 4.30
#